data_AF-A0A353Z992-F1
#
_entry.id   AF-A0A353Z992-F1
#
_cell.length_a   1.000
_cell.length_b   1.000
_cell.length_c   1.000
_cell.angle_alpha   90.00
_cell.angle_beta   90.00
_cell.angle_gamma   90.00
#
_symmetry.space_group_name_H-M   'P 1'
#
loop_
_entity.id
_entity.type
_entity.pdbx_description
1 polymer ?
#
loop_
_entity_poly.entity_id
_entity_poly.type
_entity_poly.pdbx_seq_one_letter_code
_entity_poly.pdbx_strand_id
1 'polypeptide(L)'
;MRSDARSVTEYVASLPSDRRKSIEILRKLLRTHLDPVLEEVMQYGMITWVVPHSVYPAGYHCQPTDPLPVVSLASQKNNLALYLMPLYGDPQLSTWFDAAWKKSGYRLDRGKSCVRFRSLEEIPLDVVAELLKKINVPAWIRLQESQRRGGAGKANRASSAAGEAAGSGKVSRKPQGGVTTKKTSPTAGTSKTLKAPAGNAAKPKKAVPSRRSRPTPSTPKTAEETVKDTSSQPASSGRARAKSTGSGRSKRGPSMGRKG
;
A
#
# COMPACT_ATOMS: atom_id res chain seq x y z
N MET A 1 8.23 -13.33 -3.69
CA MET A 1 9.23 -13.60 -2.64
C MET A 1 8.87 -12.70 -1.47
N ARG A 2 8.76 -13.28 -0.28
CA ARG A 2 8.61 -12.57 0.99
C ARG A 2 10.01 -12.43 1.59
N SER A 3 10.26 -11.38 2.38
CA SER A 3 11.47 -11.34 3.21
C SER A 3 11.15 -11.86 4.61
N ASP A 4 12.08 -12.61 5.18
CA ASP A 4 12.00 -13.18 6.53
C ASP A 4 12.62 -12.25 7.59
N ALA A 5 13.13 -11.08 7.15
CA ALA A 5 13.68 -10.04 8.02
C ALA A 5 12.63 -9.54 9.02
N ARG A 6 13.04 -9.46 10.29
CA ARG A 6 12.20 -9.12 11.44
C ARG A 6 12.22 -7.63 11.77
N SER A 7 13.24 -6.90 11.31
CA SER A 7 13.35 -5.45 11.48
C SER A 7 13.55 -4.71 10.14
N VAL A 8 13.19 -3.43 10.11
CA VAL A 8 13.39 -2.57 8.92
C VAL A 8 14.87 -2.40 8.59
N THR A 9 15.73 -2.33 9.61
CA THR A 9 17.20 -2.24 9.45
C THR A 9 17.76 -3.51 8.79
N GLU A 10 17.36 -4.68 9.27
CA GLU A 10 17.71 -5.98 8.70
C GLU A 10 17.17 -6.12 7.26
N TYR A 11 15.93 -5.69 7.00
CA TYR A 11 15.33 -5.70 5.67
C TYR A 11 16.16 -4.86 4.70
N VAL A 12 16.48 -3.61 5.05
CA VAL A 12 17.28 -2.71 4.20
C VAL A 12 18.71 -3.26 4.01
N ALA A 13 19.32 -3.84 5.05
CA ALA A 13 20.62 -4.50 4.94
C ALA A 13 20.60 -5.74 4.02
N SER A 14 19.51 -6.51 4.01
CA SER A 14 19.34 -7.70 3.15
C SER A 14 19.25 -7.38 1.65
N LEU A 15 18.99 -6.12 1.28
CA LEU A 15 18.84 -5.71 -0.12
C LEU A 15 20.19 -5.56 -0.84
N PRO A 16 20.25 -5.93 -2.13
CA PRO A 16 21.24 -5.44 -3.09
C PRO A 16 21.33 -3.90 -3.11
N SER A 17 22.50 -3.36 -3.43
CA SER A 17 22.83 -1.93 -3.26
C SER A 17 21.99 -0.96 -4.10
N ASP A 18 21.63 -1.35 -5.32
CA ASP A 18 20.72 -0.63 -6.23
C ASP A 18 19.32 -0.46 -5.61
N ARG A 19 18.79 -1.56 -5.06
CA ARG A 19 17.47 -1.62 -4.42
C ARG A 19 17.47 -0.94 -3.06
N ARG A 20 18.56 -1.09 -2.31
CA ARG A 20 18.75 -0.44 -1.01
C ARG A 20 18.67 1.08 -1.17
N LYS A 21 19.48 1.67 -2.05
CA LYS A 21 19.45 3.11 -2.36
C LYS A 21 18.05 3.58 -2.78
N SER A 22 17.37 2.79 -3.63
CA SER A 22 16.03 3.11 -4.09
C SER A 22 14.98 3.11 -2.96
N ILE A 23 15.03 2.12 -2.07
CA ILE A 23 14.13 2.00 -0.92
C ILE A 23 14.46 3.02 0.17
N GLU A 24 15.72 3.37 0.40
CA GLU A 24 16.13 4.41 1.37
C GLU A 24 15.61 5.79 0.98
N ILE A 25 15.67 6.16 -0.31
CA ILE A 25 15.13 7.43 -0.83
C ILE A 25 13.60 7.47 -0.65
N LEU A 26 12.88 6.41 -1.02
CA LEU A 26 11.43 6.35 -0.86
C LEU A 26 11.00 6.30 0.62
N ARG A 27 11.75 5.60 1.47
CA ARG A 27 11.56 5.57 2.92
C ARG A 27 11.72 6.97 3.53
N LYS A 28 12.70 7.75 3.07
CA LYS A 28 12.87 9.16 3.47
C LYS A 28 11.67 10.01 3.01
N LEU A 29 11.24 9.87 1.75
CA LEU A 29 10.08 10.60 1.21
C LEU A 29 8.80 10.32 2.02
N LEU A 30 8.55 9.05 2.34
CA LEU A 30 7.43 8.62 3.17
C LEU A 30 7.49 9.23 4.57
N ARG A 31 8.64 9.13 5.25
CA ARG A 31 8.86 9.75 6.58
C ARG A 31 8.86 11.28 6.59
N THR A 32 8.83 11.94 5.42
CA THR A 32 8.78 13.41 5.29
C THR A 32 7.37 13.93 5.00
N HIS A 33 6.46 13.07 4.52
CA HIS A 33 5.11 13.48 4.07
C HIS A 33 3.95 12.68 4.68
N LEU A 34 4.22 11.58 5.38
CA LEU A 34 3.22 10.89 6.19
C LEU A 34 3.07 11.54 7.57
N ASP A 35 1.88 11.40 8.13
CA ASP A 35 1.52 11.82 9.48
C ASP A 35 2.38 11.07 10.53
N PRO A 36 3.01 11.76 11.51
CA PRO A 36 3.83 11.12 12.54
C PRO A 36 3.05 10.17 13.47
N VAL A 37 1.71 10.12 13.39
CA VAL A 37 0.87 9.09 14.03
C VAL A 37 1.06 7.69 13.44
N LEU A 38 1.72 7.56 12.28
CA LEU A 38 1.94 6.28 11.61
C LEU A 38 3.27 5.63 12.01
N GLU A 39 3.20 4.43 12.57
CA GLU A 39 4.37 3.65 12.97
C GLU A 39 4.97 2.91 11.77
N GLU A 40 6.31 2.86 11.70
CA GLU A 40 7.07 2.16 10.67
C GLU A 40 7.45 0.75 11.14
N VAL A 41 6.77 -0.27 10.62
CA VAL A 41 6.90 -1.67 11.06
C VAL A 41 7.26 -2.61 9.91
N MET A 42 7.71 -3.82 10.23
CA MET A 42 7.77 -4.93 9.27
C MET A 42 6.44 -5.69 9.28
N GLN A 43 5.66 -5.61 8.20
CA GLN A 43 4.39 -6.33 8.05
C GLN A 43 4.43 -7.15 6.75
N TYR A 44 3.92 -8.39 6.78
CA TYR A 44 3.86 -9.32 5.64
C TYR A 44 5.19 -9.54 4.87
N GLY A 45 6.35 -9.23 5.49
CA GLY A 45 7.68 -9.32 4.89
C GLY A 45 8.09 -8.12 4.02
N MET A 46 7.52 -6.95 4.29
CA MET A 46 7.83 -5.65 3.67
C MET A 46 7.77 -4.52 4.71
N ILE A 47 8.34 -3.35 4.41
CA ILE A 47 8.26 -2.17 5.28
C ILE A 47 6.85 -1.57 5.12
N THR A 48 6.14 -1.35 6.22
CA THR A 48 4.76 -0.84 6.21
C THR A 48 4.57 0.27 7.24
N TRP A 49 3.91 1.35 6.82
CA TRP A 49 3.40 2.40 7.70
C TRP A 49 1.96 2.05 8.10
N VAL A 50 1.73 1.94 9.39
CA VAL A 50 0.46 1.46 9.98
C VAL A 50 -0.13 2.48 10.95
N VAL A 51 -1.45 2.47 11.10
CA VAL A 51 -2.10 3.09 12.26
C VAL A 51 -2.01 2.09 13.43
N PRO A 52 -1.35 2.44 14.55
CA PRO A 52 -1.17 1.53 15.68
C PRO A 52 -2.47 1.34 16.47
N HIS A 53 -2.55 0.24 17.23
CA HIS A 53 -3.73 -0.09 18.05
C HIS A 53 -3.98 0.92 19.19
N SER A 54 -2.97 1.69 19.60
CA SER A 54 -3.10 2.84 20.50
C SER A 54 -4.01 3.95 19.95
N VAL A 55 -4.11 4.05 18.62
CA VAL A 55 -4.88 5.07 17.89
C VAL A 55 -6.15 4.47 17.26
N TYR A 56 -6.09 3.22 16.82
CA TYR A 56 -7.24 2.48 16.27
C TYR A 56 -7.29 1.04 16.79
N PRO A 57 -7.86 0.80 18.00
CA PRO A 57 -7.84 -0.52 18.65
C PRO A 57 -8.47 -1.64 17.81
N ALA A 58 -9.49 -1.33 17.00
CA ALA A 58 -10.28 -2.31 16.25
C ALA A 58 -9.56 -2.99 15.08
N GLY A 59 -8.31 -2.60 14.79
CA GLY A 59 -7.35 -3.30 13.93
C GLY A 59 -7.74 -3.39 12.45
N TYR A 60 -6.91 -4.09 11.69
CA TYR A 60 -7.16 -4.33 10.27
C TYR A 60 -8.37 -5.25 10.07
N HIS A 61 -9.25 -4.92 9.11
CA HIS A 61 -10.55 -5.57 8.97
C HIS A 61 -10.49 -7.08 8.64
N CYS A 62 -9.43 -7.57 7.97
CA CYS A 62 -9.24 -8.99 7.72
C CYS A 62 -8.69 -9.75 8.94
N GLN A 63 -7.93 -9.07 9.80
CA GLN A 63 -7.20 -9.65 10.91
C GLN A 63 -7.04 -8.59 12.02
N PRO A 64 -7.95 -8.54 13.01
CA PRO A 64 -7.96 -7.47 14.02
C PRO A 64 -6.77 -7.44 14.97
N THR A 65 -5.90 -8.46 14.96
CA THR A 65 -4.60 -8.46 15.66
C THR A 65 -3.53 -7.61 14.98
N ASP A 66 -3.78 -7.24 13.72
CA ASP A 66 -2.82 -6.52 12.90
C ASP A 66 -3.18 -5.02 12.89
N PRO A 67 -2.19 -4.12 13.01
CA PRO A 67 -2.42 -2.69 12.90
C PRO A 67 -2.81 -2.33 11.46
N LEU A 68 -3.58 -1.25 11.29
CA LEU A 68 -4.21 -0.92 10.01
C LEU A 68 -3.16 -0.39 9.01
N PRO A 69 -2.82 -1.12 7.92
CA PRO A 69 -1.86 -0.65 6.93
C PRO A 69 -2.37 0.56 6.16
N VAL A 70 -1.45 1.48 5.84
CA VAL A 70 -1.71 2.67 5.03
C VAL A 70 -0.84 2.65 3.77
N VAL A 71 0.48 2.51 3.93
CA VAL A 71 1.47 2.50 2.83
C VAL A 71 2.50 1.39 3.06
N SER A 72 3.02 0.73 2.02
CA SER A 72 4.12 -0.25 2.16
C SER A 72 5.12 -0.21 1.02
N LEU A 73 6.40 -0.44 1.33
CA LEU A 73 7.51 -0.58 0.38
C LEU A 73 8.02 -2.03 0.35
N ALA A 74 7.93 -2.66 -0.82
CA ALA A 74 8.43 -4.01 -1.05
C ALA A 74 9.42 -4.09 -2.22
N SER A 75 10.56 -4.73 -2.01
CA SER A 75 11.41 -5.26 -3.08
C SER A 75 10.93 -6.67 -3.45
N GLN A 76 10.21 -6.81 -4.57
CA GLN A 76 9.82 -8.11 -5.12
C GLN A 76 10.92 -8.64 -6.06
N LYS A 77 10.80 -9.88 -6.56
CA LYS A 77 11.85 -10.50 -7.41
C LYS A 77 12.24 -9.63 -8.61
N ASN A 78 11.26 -9.07 -9.32
CA ASN A 78 11.44 -8.41 -10.62
C ASN A 78 11.16 -6.89 -10.62
N ASN A 79 10.73 -6.32 -9.49
CA ASN A 79 10.34 -4.91 -9.36
C ASN A 79 10.41 -4.46 -7.89
N LEU A 80 10.43 -3.15 -7.70
CA LEU A 80 10.01 -2.50 -6.47
C LEU A 80 8.50 -2.21 -6.56
N ALA A 81 7.83 -2.23 -5.42
CA ALA A 81 6.39 -2.05 -5.30
C ALA A 81 6.04 -1.11 -4.14
N LEU A 82 5.27 -0.06 -4.46
CA LEU A 82 4.70 0.86 -3.49
C LEU A 82 3.20 0.57 -3.36
N TYR A 83 2.82 0.02 -2.21
CA TYR A 83 1.44 -0.26 -1.85
C TYR A 83 0.81 0.95 -1.16
N LEU A 84 -0.37 1.35 -1.60
CA LEU A 84 -1.06 2.58 -1.20
C LEU A 84 -2.54 2.22 -0.94
N MET A 85 -2.87 1.86 0.31
CA MET A 85 -4.21 1.39 0.65
C MET A 85 -5.31 2.45 0.47
N PRO A 86 -5.08 3.75 0.77
CA PRO A 86 -6.06 4.81 0.47
C PRO A 86 -6.52 4.84 -0.99
N LEU A 87 -5.64 4.58 -1.97
CA LEU A 87 -6.03 4.52 -3.40
C LEU A 87 -6.99 3.38 -3.76
N TYR A 88 -7.19 2.40 -2.86
CA TYR A 88 -8.13 1.31 -3.07
C TYR A 88 -9.46 1.52 -2.33
N GLY A 89 -9.42 2.17 -1.16
CA GLY A 89 -10.64 2.50 -0.42
C GLY A 89 -11.35 3.77 -0.92
N ASP A 90 -10.60 4.76 -1.42
CA ASP A 90 -11.09 6.08 -1.84
C ASP A 90 -11.04 6.24 -3.38
N PRO A 91 -12.21 6.19 -4.06
CA PRO A 91 -12.28 6.40 -5.50
C PRO A 91 -11.90 7.82 -5.94
N GLN A 92 -12.15 8.86 -5.13
CA GLN A 92 -11.82 10.24 -5.50
C GLN A 92 -10.30 10.45 -5.48
N LEU A 93 -9.63 9.96 -4.44
CA LEU A 93 -8.17 9.97 -4.35
C LEU A 93 -7.53 9.12 -5.46
N SER A 94 -8.13 7.97 -5.80
CA SER A 94 -7.73 7.15 -6.95
C SER A 94 -7.83 7.93 -8.27
N THR A 95 -8.98 8.55 -8.57
CA THR A 95 -9.17 9.32 -9.81
C THR A 95 -8.23 10.52 -9.89
N TRP A 96 -8.00 11.23 -8.78
CA TRP A 96 -6.99 12.29 -8.73
C TRP A 96 -5.59 11.76 -9.04
N PHE A 97 -5.19 10.64 -8.44
CA PHE A 97 -3.87 10.05 -8.62
C PHE A 97 -3.62 9.58 -10.06
N ASP A 98 -4.57 8.86 -10.65
CA ASP A 98 -4.46 8.40 -12.05
C ASP A 98 -4.38 9.60 -13.03
N ALA A 99 -5.11 10.69 -12.76
CA ALA A 99 -5.02 11.92 -13.54
C ALA A 99 -3.69 12.68 -13.34
N ALA A 100 -3.18 12.75 -12.11
CA ALA A 100 -1.89 13.38 -11.79
C ALA A 100 -0.72 12.60 -12.42
N TRP A 101 -0.74 11.27 -12.33
CA TRP A 101 0.27 10.42 -12.97
C TRP A 101 0.22 10.56 -14.50
N LYS A 102 -0.97 10.57 -15.12
CA LYS A 102 -1.09 10.81 -16.58
C LYS A 102 -0.50 12.16 -17.01
N LYS A 103 -0.65 13.22 -16.20
CA LYS A 103 -0.04 14.54 -16.48
C LYS A 103 1.49 14.54 -16.39
N SER A 104 2.08 13.64 -15.60
CA SER A 104 3.54 13.55 -15.44
C SER A 104 4.27 12.88 -16.61
N GLY A 105 3.57 12.31 -17.59
CA GLY A 105 4.15 11.61 -18.74
C GLY A 105 4.68 10.20 -18.46
N TYR A 106 4.90 9.83 -17.19
CA TYR A 106 5.38 8.50 -16.82
C TYR A 106 4.36 7.40 -17.09
N ARG A 107 4.84 6.24 -17.54
CA ARG A 107 4.02 5.04 -17.71
C ARG A 107 3.54 4.54 -16.34
N LEU A 108 2.22 4.42 -16.16
CA LEU A 108 1.66 3.82 -14.95
C LEU A 108 1.56 2.29 -15.09
N ASP A 109 2.33 1.55 -14.31
CA ASP A 109 2.07 0.14 -14.01
C ASP A 109 1.54 0.02 -12.58
N ARG A 110 0.21 -0.12 -12.43
CA ARG A 110 -0.40 -0.37 -11.12
C ARG A 110 -1.52 -1.42 -11.15
N GLY A 111 -1.64 -2.13 -10.03
CA GLY A 111 -2.87 -2.82 -9.63
C GLY A 111 -3.74 -1.93 -8.73
N LYS A 112 -4.83 -2.49 -8.20
CA LYS A 112 -5.84 -1.78 -7.37
C LYS A 112 -5.23 -0.89 -6.28
N SER A 113 -4.20 -1.38 -5.59
CA SER A 113 -3.56 -0.75 -4.43
C SER A 113 -2.03 -0.71 -4.50
N CYS A 114 -1.42 -1.01 -5.65
CA CYS A 114 0.02 -1.28 -5.74
C CYS A 114 0.61 -0.74 -7.05
N VAL A 115 1.53 0.21 -6.96
CA VAL A 115 2.31 0.75 -8.09
C VAL A 115 3.64 -0.01 -8.20
N ARG A 116 4.05 -0.38 -9.42
CA ARG A 116 5.22 -1.22 -9.70
C ARG A 116 6.20 -0.48 -10.60
N PHE A 117 7.49 -0.56 -10.26
CA PHE A 117 8.58 0.13 -10.96
C PHE A 117 9.90 -0.62 -10.74
N ARG A 118 10.93 -0.33 -11.53
CA ARG A 118 12.26 -0.96 -11.45
C ARG A 118 13.31 -0.03 -10.88
N SER A 119 13.27 1.24 -11.26
CA SER A 119 14.14 2.32 -10.76
C SER A 119 13.29 3.51 -10.30
N LEU A 120 13.91 4.45 -9.57
CA LEU A 120 13.26 5.72 -9.22
C LEU A 120 13.01 6.62 -10.43
N GLU A 121 13.74 6.41 -11.52
CA GLU A 121 13.60 7.14 -12.78
C GLU A 121 12.33 6.72 -13.57
N GLU A 122 11.66 5.64 -13.19
CA GLU A 122 10.37 5.22 -13.77
C GLU A 122 9.15 5.87 -13.07
N ILE A 123 9.34 6.66 -12.00
CA ILE A 123 8.24 7.18 -11.16
C ILE A 123 8.30 8.71 -10.92
N PRO A 124 7.16 9.43 -11.02
CA PRO A 124 7.05 10.83 -10.65
C PRO A 124 7.02 10.98 -9.12
N LEU A 125 8.19 11.14 -8.51
CA LEU A 125 8.33 11.28 -7.05
C LEU A 125 7.49 12.43 -6.48
N ASP A 126 7.29 13.52 -7.22
CA ASP A 126 6.46 14.66 -6.81
C ASP A 126 4.96 14.31 -6.72
N VAL A 127 4.46 13.48 -7.65
CA VAL A 127 3.06 12.98 -7.61
C VAL A 127 2.88 12.01 -6.43
N VAL A 128 3.90 11.23 -6.10
CA VAL A 128 3.92 10.42 -4.88
C VAL A 128 3.94 11.31 -3.63
N ALA A 129 4.78 12.35 -3.59
CA ALA A 129 4.82 13.31 -2.47
C ALA A 129 3.46 14.00 -2.25
N GLU A 130 2.83 14.47 -3.31
CA GLU A 130 1.49 15.08 -3.27
C GLU A 130 0.38 14.08 -2.89
N LEU A 131 0.51 12.80 -3.23
CA LEU A 131 -0.41 11.77 -2.74
C LEU A 131 -0.27 11.62 -1.21
N LEU A 132 0.96 11.52 -0.71
CA LEU A 132 1.20 11.26 0.72
C LEU A 132 0.64 12.39 1.60
N LYS A 133 0.80 13.65 1.18
CA LYS A 133 0.20 14.83 1.84
C LYS A 133 -1.35 14.81 1.86
N LYS A 134 -1.99 14.03 0.98
CA LYS A 134 -3.47 13.87 0.91
C LYS A 134 -3.98 12.68 1.74
N ILE A 135 -3.10 11.85 2.29
CA ILE A 135 -3.48 10.74 3.17
C ILE A 135 -3.82 11.29 4.56
N ASN A 136 -5.10 11.55 4.80
CA ASN A 136 -5.61 11.94 6.12
C ASN A 136 -5.94 10.68 6.94
N VAL A 137 -5.18 10.42 8.02
CA VAL A 137 -5.34 9.19 8.82
C VAL A 137 -6.73 9.07 9.48
N PRO A 138 -7.32 10.12 10.10
CA PRO A 138 -8.69 10.06 10.59
C PRO A 138 -9.74 9.76 9.52
N ALA A 139 -9.58 10.27 8.29
CA ALA A 139 -10.47 9.94 7.18
C ALA A 139 -10.30 8.48 6.71
N TRP A 140 -9.06 7.98 6.67
CA TRP A 140 -8.76 6.57 6.36
C TRP A 140 -9.42 5.61 7.35
N ILE A 141 -9.37 5.90 8.65
CA ILE A 141 -10.05 5.12 9.70
C ILE A 141 -11.58 5.11 9.47
N ARG A 142 -12.21 6.29 9.32
CA ARG A 142 -13.66 6.40 9.08
C ARG A 142 -14.12 5.64 7.84
N LEU A 143 -13.30 5.64 6.78
CA LEU A 143 -13.55 4.90 5.54
C LEU A 143 -13.45 3.39 5.75
N GLN A 144 -12.43 2.90 6.45
CA GLN A 144 -12.29 1.47 6.76
C GLN A 144 -13.44 0.96 7.64
N GLU A 145 -13.90 1.76 8.60
CA GLU A 145 -15.11 1.44 9.37
C GLU A 145 -16.39 1.45 8.51
N SER A 146 -16.54 2.40 7.58
CA SER A 146 -17.74 2.49 6.74
C SER A 146 -17.85 1.31 5.78
N GLN A 147 -16.73 0.81 5.24
CA GLN A 147 -16.69 -0.44 4.48
C GLN A 147 -17.05 -1.65 5.36
N ARG A 148 -16.51 -1.72 6.59
CA ARG A 148 -16.82 -2.80 7.58
C ARG A 148 -18.32 -2.83 7.94
N ARG A 149 -18.94 -1.66 8.17
CA ARG A 149 -20.39 -1.51 8.41
C ARG A 149 -21.23 -1.77 7.15
N GLY A 150 -20.76 -1.34 5.98
CA GLY A 150 -21.41 -1.54 4.68
C GLY A 150 -21.52 -3.01 4.25
N GLY A 151 -20.60 -3.86 4.72
CA GLY A 151 -20.71 -5.32 4.57
C GLY A 151 -21.98 -5.88 5.23
N ALA A 152 -22.22 -5.52 6.50
CA ALA A 152 -23.42 -5.95 7.23
C ALA A 152 -24.71 -5.35 6.63
N GLY A 153 -24.67 -4.07 6.19
CA GLY A 153 -25.82 -3.40 5.59
C GLY A 153 -26.34 -4.04 4.28
N LYS A 154 -25.51 -4.81 3.57
CA LYS A 154 -25.94 -5.54 2.36
C LYS A 154 -26.75 -6.79 2.67
N ALA A 155 -26.57 -7.43 3.83
CA ALA A 155 -27.37 -8.59 4.22
C ALA A 155 -28.83 -8.21 4.47
N ASN A 156 -29.07 -7.15 5.26
CA ASN A 156 -30.43 -6.74 5.65
C ASN A 156 -31.25 -6.08 4.54
N ARG A 157 -30.63 -5.61 3.44
CA ARG A 157 -31.38 -5.15 2.24
C ARG A 157 -31.81 -6.29 1.30
N ALA A 158 -31.20 -7.47 1.41
CA ALA A 158 -31.64 -8.64 0.65
C ALA A 158 -32.87 -9.32 1.29
N SER A 159 -32.93 -9.36 2.63
CA SER A 159 -34.08 -9.92 3.36
C SER A 159 -35.32 -9.02 3.29
N SER A 160 -35.18 -7.69 3.39
CA SER A 160 -36.32 -6.76 3.32
C SER A 160 -37.02 -6.76 1.95
N ALA A 161 -36.28 -7.00 0.86
CA ALA A 161 -36.84 -7.05 -0.49
C ALA A 161 -37.63 -8.34 -0.80
N ALA A 162 -37.56 -9.36 0.05
CA ALA A 162 -38.30 -10.62 -0.10
C ALA A 162 -39.62 -10.66 0.68
N GLY A 163 -39.85 -9.71 1.60
CA GLY A 163 -41.03 -9.70 2.49
C GLY A 163 -42.30 -9.10 1.87
N GLU A 164 -42.18 -8.22 0.89
CA GLU A 164 -43.29 -7.40 0.36
C GLU A 164 -44.09 -8.07 -0.79
N ALA A 165 -43.97 -9.38 -0.94
CA ALA A 165 -44.54 -10.15 -2.06
C ALA A 165 -45.47 -11.32 -1.63
N ALA A 166 -45.95 -11.33 -0.37
CA ALA A 166 -46.83 -12.39 0.15
C ALA A 166 -47.91 -11.84 1.11
N GLY A 167 -49.01 -11.29 0.57
CA GLY A 167 -50.04 -10.62 1.39
C GLY A 167 -51.44 -10.52 0.77
N SER A 168 -51.85 -11.45 -0.09
CA SER A 168 -53.17 -11.38 -0.77
C SER A 168 -54.27 -12.12 0.01
N GLY A 169 -54.97 -11.40 0.89
CA GLY A 169 -56.14 -11.90 1.63
C GLY A 169 -57.46 -11.56 0.94
N LYS A 170 -58.22 -12.57 0.49
CA LYS A 170 -59.58 -12.38 -0.07
C LYS A 170 -60.61 -12.08 1.02
N VAL A 171 -61.46 -11.08 0.79
CA VAL A 171 -62.87 -11.07 1.24
C VAL A 171 -63.75 -10.59 0.09
N SER A 172 -64.90 -11.25 -0.13
CA SER A 172 -65.80 -11.00 -1.26
C SER A 172 -67.00 -10.10 -0.89
N ARG A 173 -67.46 -9.26 -1.84
CA ARG A 173 -68.89 -8.91 -2.00
C ARG A 173 -69.20 -8.54 -3.47
N LYS A 174 -70.48 -8.59 -3.85
CA LYS A 174 -71.01 -8.60 -5.23
C LYS A 174 -72.13 -7.51 -5.37
N PRO A 175 -72.84 -7.32 -6.52
CA PRO A 175 -72.54 -6.27 -7.48
C PRO A 175 -73.71 -5.29 -7.78
N GLN A 176 -73.43 -4.21 -8.54
CA GLN A 176 -74.30 -3.48 -9.49
C GLN A 176 -73.48 -2.31 -10.09
N GLY A 177 -73.68 -1.81 -11.31
CA GLY A 177 -74.52 -2.27 -12.43
C GLY A 177 -74.42 -1.33 -13.65
N GLY A 178 -74.65 -1.85 -14.87
CA GLY A 178 -74.79 -1.08 -16.13
C GLY A 178 -73.50 -0.52 -16.79
N VAL A 179 -73.50 0.00 -18.03
CA VAL A 179 -74.12 -0.46 -19.30
C VAL A 179 -73.60 0.40 -20.48
N THR A 180 -73.07 -0.21 -21.57
CA THR A 180 -72.78 0.41 -22.90
C THR A 180 -71.73 1.57 -22.99
N THR A 181 -71.10 1.96 -24.12
CA THR A 181 -71.13 1.51 -25.55
C THR A 181 -69.82 1.80 -26.34
N LYS A 182 -69.49 0.93 -27.32
CA LYS A 182 -68.94 1.18 -28.69
C LYS A 182 -67.65 2.02 -28.97
N LYS A 183 -66.82 1.43 -29.88
CA LYS A 183 -65.95 2.05 -30.94
C LYS A 183 -64.67 2.80 -30.48
N THR A 184 -63.56 2.86 -31.23
CA THR A 184 -63.20 2.30 -32.57
C THR A 184 -61.70 1.97 -32.69
N SER A 185 -61.35 0.95 -33.49
CA SER A 185 -60.01 0.69 -34.07
C SER A 185 -59.93 1.30 -35.50
N PRO A 186 -58.88 1.10 -36.36
CA PRO A 186 -57.60 0.36 -36.24
C PRO A 186 -56.38 1.33 -36.37
N THR A 187 -55.18 1.10 -36.95
CA THR A 187 -54.47 0.10 -37.81
C THR A 187 -52.93 0.38 -37.67
N ALA A 188 -51.91 -0.36 -38.17
CA ALA A 188 -51.72 -1.59 -38.95
C ALA A 188 -50.27 -2.13 -38.73
N GLY A 189 -49.95 -3.38 -39.17
CA GLY A 189 -48.59 -3.86 -39.51
C GLY A 189 -47.61 -4.08 -38.34
N THR A 190 -47.21 -5.28 -37.88
CA THR A 190 -47.19 -6.67 -38.43
C THR A 190 -45.94 -7.09 -39.23
N SER A 191 -44.85 -7.38 -38.50
CA SER A 191 -44.08 -8.66 -38.50
C SER A 191 -43.50 -9.30 -39.78
N LYS A 192 -42.18 -9.59 -39.75
CA LYS A 192 -41.46 -10.87 -40.06
C LYS A 192 -39.94 -10.68 -39.78
N THR A 193 -39.09 -11.54 -39.21
CA THR A 193 -38.98 -12.99 -38.90
C THR A 193 -38.06 -13.79 -39.86
N LEU A 194 -37.22 -14.69 -39.30
CA LEU A 194 -36.30 -15.71 -39.91
C LEU A 194 -34.83 -15.32 -40.21
N LYS A 195 -33.83 -16.23 -40.40
CA LYS A 195 -33.30 -17.36 -39.55
C LYS A 195 -32.11 -18.13 -40.23
N ALA A 196 -30.89 -18.07 -39.66
CA ALA A 196 -29.74 -19.03 -39.83
C ALA A 196 -29.15 -19.21 -41.27
N PRO A 197 -28.09 -20.04 -41.56
CA PRO A 197 -27.27 -20.96 -40.73
C PRO A 197 -25.69 -20.91 -40.94
N ALA A 198 -24.97 -21.99 -40.58
CA ALA A 198 -23.51 -22.25 -40.59
C ALA A 198 -22.82 -22.23 -41.99
N GLY A 199 -21.48 -22.35 -42.19
CA GLY A 199 -20.27 -22.68 -41.37
C GLY A 199 -18.99 -22.50 -42.24
N ASN A 200 -17.81 -23.18 -42.14
CA ASN A 200 -17.16 -24.11 -41.18
C ASN A 200 -15.66 -24.36 -41.61
N ALA A 201 -14.74 -24.74 -40.69
CA ALA A 201 -13.39 -25.36 -40.92
C ALA A 201 -12.31 -24.57 -41.74
N ALA A 202 -10.98 -24.82 -41.72
CA ALA A 202 -10.03 -25.45 -40.76
C ALA A 202 -8.55 -25.02 -41.07
N LYS A 203 -7.55 -25.52 -40.33
CA LYS A 203 -6.13 -25.08 -40.30
C LYS A 203 -5.15 -26.11 -40.92
N PRO A 204 -3.92 -25.74 -41.30
CA PRO A 204 -2.75 -26.42 -40.69
C PRO A 204 -1.53 -25.49 -40.39
N LYS A 205 -0.38 -26.08 -40.01
CA LYS A 205 0.85 -25.43 -39.51
C LYS A 205 2.09 -25.78 -40.37
N LYS A 206 3.20 -25.05 -40.21
CA LYS A 206 4.58 -25.58 -40.30
C LYS A 206 5.55 -24.81 -39.38
N ALA A 207 6.83 -25.20 -39.31
CA ALA A 207 7.64 -25.14 -38.08
C ALA A 207 9.08 -24.58 -38.21
N VAL A 208 9.78 -24.58 -37.06
CA VAL A 208 11.08 -23.95 -36.73
C VAL A 208 12.29 -24.85 -37.08
N PRO A 209 13.49 -24.28 -37.34
CA PRO A 209 14.77 -24.93 -37.02
C PRO A 209 15.66 -24.13 -36.03
N SER A 210 16.75 -24.75 -35.55
CA SER A 210 17.51 -24.34 -34.34
C SER A 210 19.02 -24.15 -34.59
N ARG A 211 19.65 -23.23 -33.84
CA ARG A 211 21.09 -23.19 -33.47
C ARG A 211 21.20 -22.47 -32.11
N ARG A 212 21.76 -22.99 -31.00
CA ARG A 212 22.87 -23.92 -30.65
C ARG A 212 24.19 -23.18 -30.33
N SER A 213 24.76 -23.54 -29.18
CA SER A 213 26.12 -23.25 -28.66
C SER A 213 26.37 -21.93 -27.90
N ARG A 214 26.90 -22.09 -26.69
CA ARG A 214 27.63 -21.12 -25.84
C ARG A 214 29.11 -21.11 -26.24
N PRO A 215 29.87 -20.05 -25.94
CA PRO A 215 31.12 -20.29 -25.21
C PRO A 215 31.33 -19.31 -24.04
N THR A 216 32.31 -19.63 -23.19
CA THR A 216 32.82 -18.78 -22.09
C THR A 216 34.32 -18.56 -22.25
N PRO A 217 34.80 -17.35 -21.99
CA PRO A 217 36.03 -17.11 -21.23
C PRO A 217 35.64 -16.96 -19.74
N SER A 218 36.19 -17.69 -18.76
CA SER A 218 37.59 -17.90 -18.38
C SER A 218 38.22 -16.68 -17.71
N THR A 219 38.22 -16.66 -16.38
CA THR A 219 38.99 -15.75 -15.53
C THR A 219 40.50 -16.01 -15.71
N PRO A 220 41.34 -14.98 -15.89
CA PRO A 220 42.76 -15.07 -15.55
C PRO A 220 42.95 -14.95 -14.03
N LYS A 221 44.09 -15.44 -13.55
CA LYS A 221 44.48 -15.47 -12.12
C LYS A 221 45.58 -14.45 -11.85
N THR A 222 45.68 -13.98 -10.61
CA THR A 222 46.90 -13.50 -9.92
C THR A 222 47.83 -12.50 -10.64
N ALA A 223 47.77 -11.24 -10.21
CA ALA A 223 48.88 -10.50 -9.61
C ALA A 223 48.24 -9.63 -8.50
N GLU A 224 48.71 -9.49 -7.27
CA GLU A 224 49.99 -9.86 -6.63
C GLU A 224 51.22 -9.16 -7.20
N GLU A 225 51.36 -7.88 -6.82
CA GLU A 225 52.66 -7.23 -6.65
C GLU A 225 52.75 -6.72 -5.21
N THR A 226 53.75 -7.17 -4.45
CA THR A 226 53.94 -6.84 -3.02
C THR A 226 55.37 -6.37 -2.79
N VAL A 227 55.61 -5.06 -2.83
CA VAL A 227 56.77 -4.30 -2.28
C VAL A 227 56.46 -2.79 -2.44
N LYS A 228 56.94 -1.83 -1.65
CA LYS A 228 57.58 -1.77 -0.31
C LYS A 228 57.19 -0.39 0.25
N ASP A 229 56.76 -0.28 1.51
CA ASP A 229 57.64 -0.11 2.69
C ASP A 229 58.59 1.10 2.61
N THR A 230 58.18 2.20 3.25
CA THR A 230 58.98 3.28 3.89
C THR A 230 57.94 4.15 4.63
N SER A 231 57.61 3.85 5.87
CA SER A 231 58.34 4.25 7.09
C SER A 231 58.21 5.74 7.43
N SER A 232 57.40 6.05 8.46
CA SER A 232 57.76 6.95 9.58
C SER A 232 56.59 7.12 10.56
N GLN A 233 56.58 6.35 11.64
CA GLN A 233 56.21 6.94 12.94
C GLN A 233 57.41 7.76 13.43
N PRO A 234 57.18 8.72 14.35
CA PRO A 234 57.82 8.51 15.65
C PRO A 234 56.81 8.53 16.81
N ALA A 235 57.16 7.82 17.88
CA ALA A 235 56.40 7.82 19.12
C ALA A 235 57.08 8.68 20.20
N SER A 236 56.26 9.43 20.94
CA SER A 236 56.56 9.92 22.29
C SER A 236 55.23 9.96 23.06
N SER A 237 55.04 9.35 24.24
CA SER A 237 55.89 9.17 25.44
C SER A 237 56.00 10.46 26.29
N GLY A 238 55.71 10.33 27.61
CA GLY A 238 55.45 11.45 28.53
C GLY A 238 53.97 11.52 28.96
N ARG A 239 53.45 10.99 30.08
CA ARG A 239 53.89 10.80 31.49
C ARG A 239 53.38 11.93 32.41
N ALA A 240 53.10 11.57 33.68
CA ALA A 240 52.89 12.45 34.85
C ALA A 240 51.51 13.10 35.11
N ARG A 241 50.57 12.28 35.59
CA ARG A 241 49.92 12.43 36.92
C ARG A 241 50.30 13.68 37.74
N ALA A 242 49.33 14.53 38.07
CA ALA A 242 49.37 15.45 39.21
C ALA A 242 48.03 15.43 39.99
N LYS A 243 48.07 15.69 41.30
CA LYS A 243 46.89 15.87 42.17
C LYS A 243 47.00 17.23 42.87
N SER A 244 45.90 17.97 42.95
CA SER A 244 45.58 18.87 44.07
C SER A 244 44.06 18.77 44.30
N THR A 245 43.47 18.66 45.50
CA THR A 245 43.81 18.93 46.91
C THR A 245 43.73 20.38 47.36
N GLY A 246 42.59 20.72 47.97
CA GLY A 246 42.34 21.92 48.79
C GLY A 246 41.01 22.59 48.45
N SER A 247 40.31 23.29 49.35
CA SER A 247 40.23 23.25 50.83
C SER A 247 39.08 24.18 51.26
N GLY A 248 38.51 24.04 52.47
CA GLY A 248 37.42 24.89 52.97
C GLY A 248 36.02 24.33 52.63
N ARG A 249 35.18 23.79 53.53
CA ARG A 249 35.03 23.84 55.02
C ARG A 249 34.40 25.14 55.55
N SER A 250 33.32 24.96 56.32
CA SER A 250 32.73 25.90 57.31
C SER A 250 31.90 27.09 56.75
N LYS A 251 30.80 27.57 57.37
CA LYS A 251 30.08 27.18 58.62
C LYS A 251 28.55 27.21 58.48
N ARG A 252 27.91 26.34 59.29
CA ARG A 252 26.66 26.50 60.08
C ARG A 252 25.73 27.71 59.83
N GLY A 253 24.42 27.42 59.83
CA GLY A 253 23.38 28.38 60.20
C GLY A 253 22.05 27.70 60.62
N PRO A 254 21.83 27.38 61.90
CA PRO A 254 20.51 26.99 62.41
C PRO A 254 19.75 28.20 62.97
N SER A 255 18.45 28.31 62.70
CA SER A 255 17.57 29.29 63.35
C SER A 255 16.24 28.62 63.74
N MET A 256 15.88 28.71 65.02
CA MET A 256 14.55 28.33 65.51
C MET A 256 13.64 29.56 65.56
N GLY A 257 12.33 29.36 65.36
CA GLY A 257 11.30 30.38 65.56
C GLY A 257 9.91 29.82 65.23
N ARG A 258 9.37 28.90 66.04
CA ARG A 258 8.47 29.12 67.19
C ARG A 258 7.05 29.62 66.82
N LYS A 259 6.09 28.73 67.08
CA LYS A 259 4.73 28.95 67.62
C LYS A 259 3.90 30.13 67.10
N GLY A 260 2.86 29.79 66.33
CA GLY A 260 1.51 30.35 66.45
C GLY A 260 0.56 29.18 66.67
#